data_AF-A0A7W0TJ61-F1
#
_entry.id   AF-A0A7W0TJ61-F1
#
_cell.length_a   1.000
_cell.length_b   1.000
_cell.length_c   1.000
_cell.angle_alpha   90.00
_cell.angle_beta   90.00
_cell.angle_gamma   90.00
#
_symmetry.space_group_name_H-M   'P 1'
#
loop_
_entity.id
_entity.type
_entity.pdbx_description
1 polymer ?
#
loop_
_entity_poly.entity_id
_entity_poly.type
_entity_poly.pdbx_seq_one_letter_code
_entity_poly.pdbx_strand_id
1 'polypeptide(L)'
;MPTRRAYSEAEVEAAIQVLADPDRLEDAQRMVGANAPGIQRILNEALQAADWFGSAHQAAVLEAAGKPAVDDRLTAVRTLIAEETSVAMLIGVAVGYELAHELMRRER
;
A
#
# COMPACT_ATOMS: atom_id res chain seq x y z
N MET A 1 -4.65 7.23 -27.42
CA MET A 1 -4.17 6.57 -26.18
C MET A 1 -3.20 5.49 -26.61
N PRO A 2 -1.87 5.67 -26.44
CA PRO A 2 -0.94 4.62 -26.85
C PRO A 2 -1.23 3.37 -25.99
N THR A 3 -1.43 2.24 -26.67
CA THR A 3 -1.72 0.94 -26.08
C THR A 3 -0.65 0.58 -25.07
N ARG A 4 -1.04 0.28 -23.83
CA ARG A 4 -0.13 -0.20 -22.77
C ARG A 4 0.63 -1.42 -23.27
N ARG A 5 1.96 -1.36 -23.28
CA ARG A 5 2.80 -2.56 -23.40
C ARG A 5 2.79 -3.27 -22.05
N ALA A 6 2.47 -4.56 -22.03
CA ALA A 6 2.69 -5.39 -20.86
C ALA A 6 4.21 -5.59 -20.66
N TYR A 7 4.68 -5.44 -19.44
CA TYR A 7 6.05 -5.76 -19.08
C TYR A 7 6.21 -7.29 -18.96
N SER A 8 7.36 -7.80 -19.38
CA SER A 8 7.75 -9.20 -19.19
C SER A 8 8.18 -9.47 -17.74
N GLU A 9 8.11 -10.73 -17.31
CA GLU A 9 8.56 -11.14 -15.97
C GLU A 9 10.03 -10.77 -15.72
N ALA A 10 10.90 -10.92 -16.73
CA ALA A 10 12.31 -10.55 -16.63
C ALA A 10 12.54 -9.04 -16.47
N GLU A 11 11.72 -8.19 -17.13
CA GLU A 11 11.76 -6.74 -16.92
C GLU A 11 11.33 -6.37 -15.50
N VAL A 12 10.31 -7.06 -14.95
CA VAL A 12 9.85 -6.88 -13.57
C VAL A 12 10.90 -7.33 -12.56
N GLU A 13 11.51 -8.50 -12.76
CA GLU A 13 12.55 -9.03 -11.88
C GLU A 13 13.79 -8.13 -11.86
N ALA A 14 14.23 -7.65 -13.02
CA ALA A 14 15.33 -6.68 -13.10
C ALA A 14 15.02 -5.39 -12.34
N ALA A 15 13.79 -4.89 -12.43
CA ALA A 15 13.35 -3.72 -11.68
C ALA A 15 13.33 -3.99 -10.15
N ILE A 16 12.89 -5.18 -9.73
CA ILE A 16 12.92 -5.60 -8.31
C ILE A 16 14.36 -5.62 -7.78
N GLN A 17 15.30 -6.20 -8.53
CA GLN A 17 16.71 -6.22 -8.13
C GLN A 17 17.30 -4.83 -7.97
N VAL A 18 16.91 -3.90 -8.85
CA VAL A 18 17.31 -2.49 -8.74
C VAL A 18 16.73 -1.81 -7.50
N LEU A 19 15.49 -2.14 -7.11
CA LEU A 19 14.84 -1.60 -5.91
C LEU A 19 15.34 -2.25 -4.60
N ALA A 20 15.97 -3.43 -4.68
CA ALA A 20 16.59 -4.08 -3.55
C ALA A 20 17.88 -3.38 -3.06
N ASP A 21 18.40 -2.42 -3.84
CA ASP A 21 19.47 -1.51 -3.43
C ASP A 21 18.96 -0.59 -2.29
N PRO A 22 19.51 -0.70 -1.06
CA PRO A 22 19.04 0.06 0.09
C PRO A 22 19.11 1.58 -0.12
N ASP A 23 20.16 2.08 -0.77
CA ASP A 23 20.39 3.52 -0.95
C ASP A 23 19.33 4.11 -1.88
N ARG A 24 18.94 3.34 -2.92
CA ARG A 24 17.90 3.75 -3.87
C ARG A 24 16.51 3.76 -3.24
N LEU A 25 16.23 2.79 -2.37
CA LEU A 25 14.97 2.74 -1.66
C LEU A 25 14.87 3.91 -0.66
N GLU A 26 15.96 4.23 0.04
CA GLU A 26 16.01 5.36 0.97
C GLU A 26 15.80 6.71 0.27
N ASP A 27 16.40 6.93 -0.90
CA ASP A 27 16.18 8.14 -1.70
C ASP A 27 14.72 8.27 -2.13
N ALA A 28 14.09 7.17 -2.57
CA ALA A 28 12.68 7.14 -2.92
C ALA A 28 11.79 7.44 -1.69
N GLN A 29 12.12 6.86 -0.53
CA GLN A 29 11.42 7.11 0.73
C GLN A 29 11.56 8.57 1.18
N ARG A 30 12.74 9.19 1.03
CA ARG A 30 12.94 10.62 1.32
C ARG A 30 12.08 11.52 0.43
N MET A 31 12.03 11.23 -0.87
CA MET A 31 11.23 12.00 -1.82
C MET A 31 9.73 11.88 -1.53
N VAL A 32 9.25 10.66 -1.27
CA VAL A 32 7.86 10.41 -0.86
C VAL A 32 7.56 11.09 0.49
N GLY A 33 8.47 10.99 1.46
CA GLY A 33 8.35 11.62 2.78
C GLY A 33 8.17 13.13 2.71
N ALA A 34 8.91 13.81 1.82
CA ALA A 34 8.77 15.26 1.60
C ALA A 34 7.39 15.65 1.03
N ASN A 35 6.71 14.72 0.34
CA ASN A 35 5.39 14.92 -0.26
C ASN A 35 4.28 14.16 0.49
N ALA A 36 4.61 13.57 1.65
CA ALA A 36 3.74 12.65 2.38
C ALA A 36 2.35 13.21 2.70
N PRO A 37 2.15 14.49 3.06
CA PRO A 37 0.81 15.01 3.34
C PRO A 37 -0.16 14.93 2.15
N GLY A 38 0.34 15.12 0.93
CA GLY A 38 -0.48 15.03 -0.29
C GLY A 38 -0.80 13.58 -0.63
N ILE A 39 0.19 12.70 -0.53
CA ILE A 39 0.05 11.26 -0.81
C ILE A 39 -0.87 10.60 0.22
N GLN A 40 -0.74 10.96 1.50
CA GLN A 40 -1.56 10.43 2.59
C GLN A 40 -3.04 10.82 2.43
N ARG A 41 -3.33 12.00 1.87
CA ARG A 41 -4.72 12.39 1.53
C ARG A 41 -5.32 11.45 0.49
N ILE A 42 -4.60 11.18 -0.60
CA ILE A 42 -5.04 10.26 -1.67
C ILE A 42 -5.21 8.83 -1.13
N LEU A 43 -4.26 8.38 -0.30
CA LEU A 43 -4.34 7.07 0.34
C LEU A 43 -5.61 6.96 1.21
N ASN A 44 -5.88 7.96 2.04
CA ASN A 44 -7.07 7.99 2.89
C ASN A 44 -8.37 7.99 2.06
N GLU A 45 -8.41 8.75 0.97
CA GLU A 45 -9.54 8.77 0.04
C GLU A 45 -9.75 7.40 -0.62
N ALA A 46 -8.67 6.74 -1.07
CA ALA A 46 -8.73 5.41 -1.67
C ALA A 46 -9.21 4.34 -0.67
N LEU A 47 -8.71 4.39 0.56
CA LEU A 47 -9.11 3.50 1.66
C LEU A 47 -10.59 3.69 2.04
N GLN A 48 -11.07 4.94 2.05
CA GLN A 48 -12.47 5.26 2.30
C GLN A 48 -13.38 4.83 1.13
N ALA A 49 -13.00 5.12 -0.12
CA ALA A 49 -13.77 4.78 -1.30
C ALA A 49 -13.95 3.27 -1.48
N ALA A 50 -12.99 2.49 -0.99
CA ALA A 50 -13.06 1.05 -1.03
C ALA A 50 -13.94 0.45 0.10
N ASP A 51 -14.42 1.26 1.06
CA ASP A 51 -15.10 0.83 2.30
C ASP A 51 -14.25 -0.11 3.17
N TRP A 52 -12.92 -0.05 3.04
CA TRP A 52 -11.99 -0.98 3.69
C TRP A 52 -11.95 -0.83 5.21
N PHE A 53 -12.17 0.39 5.72
CA PHE A 53 -12.33 0.68 7.15
C PHE A 53 -13.79 0.93 7.54
N GLY A 54 -14.72 0.37 6.77
CA GLY A 54 -16.15 0.48 7.00
C GLY A 54 -16.66 -0.35 8.17
N SER A 55 -17.97 -0.59 8.15
CA SER A 55 -18.68 -1.34 9.19
C SER A 55 -18.15 -2.77 9.41
N ALA A 56 -17.66 -3.42 8.36
CA ALA A 56 -17.08 -4.77 8.44
C ALA A 56 -15.76 -4.79 9.23
N HIS A 57 -14.89 -3.79 9.01
CA HIS A 57 -13.65 -3.65 9.77
C HIS A 57 -13.93 -3.38 11.25
N GLN A 58 -14.88 -2.47 11.54
CA GLN A 58 -15.28 -2.19 12.92
C GLN A 58 -15.82 -3.44 13.63
N ALA A 59 -16.58 -4.29 12.93
CA ALA A 59 -17.06 -5.57 13.47
C ALA A 59 -15.91 -6.54 13.74
N ALA A 60 -14.92 -6.63 12.84
CA ALA A 60 -13.74 -7.48 13.02
C ALA A 60 -12.88 -7.03 14.21
N VAL A 61 -12.71 -5.72 14.41
CA VAL A 61 -12.01 -5.15 15.59
C VAL A 61 -12.75 -5.54 16.88
N LEU A 62 -14.08 -5.36 16.91
CA LEU A 62 -14.89 -5.71 18.07
C LEU A 62 -14.86 -7.22 18.36
N GLU A 63 -14.90 -8.05 17.32
CA GLU A 63 -14.79 -9.49 17.45
C GLU A 63 -13.43 -9.90 18.04
N ALA A 64 -12.34 -9.37 17.49
CA ALA A 64 -11.00 -9.65 17.96
C ALA A 64 -10.83 -9.23 19.43
N ALA A 65 -11.24 -8.00 19.77
CA ALA A 65 -11.18 -7.47 21.14
C ALA A 65 -12.07 -8.25 22.13
N GLY A 66 -13.20 -8.77 21.65
CA GLY A 66 -14.19 -9.51 22.43
C GLY A 66 -13.80 -10.96 22.75
N LYS A 67 -12.70 -11.49 22.20
CA LYS A 67 -12.27 -12.87 22.48
C LYS A 67 -11.99 -13.05 23.99
N PRO A 68 -12.52 -14.11 24.63
CA PRO A 68 -12.45 -14.28 26.08
C PRO A 68 -11.04 -14.65 26.57
N ALA A 69 -10.32 -15.49 25.81
CA ALA A 69 -8.94 -15.85 26.12
C ALA A 69 -7.96 -14.82 25.56
N VAL A 70 -6.92 -14.51 26.34
CA VAL A 70 -5.90 -13.52 25.97
C VAL A 70 -5.11 -13.97 24.72
N ASP A 71 -4.75 -15.26 24.63
CA ASP A 71 -3.99 -15.78 23.50
C ASP A 71 -4.80 -15.76 22.20
N ASP A 72 -6.09 -16.07 22.28
CA ASP A 72 -7.02 -16.00 21.13
C ASP A 72 -7.19 -14.55 20.67
N ARG A 73 -7.30 -13.60 21.61
CA ARG A 73 -7.36 -12.16 21.33
C ARG A 73 -6.10 -11.68 20.63
N LEU A 74 -4.93 -12.03 21.15
CA LEU A 74 -3.64 -11.65 20.56
C LEU A 74 -3.48 -12.21 19.15
N THR A 75 -3.90 -13.46 18.94
CA THR A 75 -3.89 -14.08 17.61
C THR A 75 -4.80 -13.34 16.64
N ALA A 76 -6.05 -13.08 17.04
CA ALA A 76 -7.02 -12.36 16.22
C ALA A 76 -6.54 -10.94 15.85
N VAL A 77 -5.98 -10.20 16.81
CA VAL A 77 -5.43 -8.86 16.57
C VAL A 77 -4.24 -8.90 15.61
N ARG A 78 -3.33 -9.87 15.76
CA ARG A 78 -2.18 -10.02 14.85
C ARG A 78 -2.62 -10.33 13.43
N THR A 79 -3.62 -11.20 13.26
CA THR A 79 -4.19 -11.49 11.95
C THR A 79 -4.77 -10.24 11.31
N LEU A 80 -5.57 -9.47 12.07
CA LEU A 80 -6.16 -8.23 11.58
C LEU A 80 -5.08 -7.23 11.12
N ILE A 81 -4.04 -7.02 11.93
CA ILE A 81 -2.93 -6.13 11.57
C ILE A 81 -2.21 -6.60 10.29
N ALA A 82 -2.01 -7.92 10.13
CA ALA A 82 -1.36 -8.46 8.94
C ALA A 82 -2.19 -8.24 7.67
N GLU A 83 -3.52 -8.40 7.77
CA GLU A 83 -4.45 -8.13 6.68
C GLU A 83 -4.48 -6.63 6.32
N GLU A 84 -4.59 -5.75 7.32
CA GLU A 84 -4.54 -4.29 7.12
C GLU A 84 -3.22 -3.85 6.47
N THR A 85 -2.10 -4.39 6.94
CA THR A 85 -0.78 -4.07 6.38
C THR A 85 -0.69 -4.50 4.91
N SER A 86 -1.20 -5.68 4.58
CA SER A 86 -1.20 -6.19 3.20
C SER A 86 -2.02 -5.32 2.27
N VAL A 87 -3.19 -4.88 2.73
CA VAL A 87 -4.06 -3.95 2.00
C VAL A 87 -3.39 -2.59 1.82
N ALA A 88 -2.90 -2.00 2.91
CA ALA A 88 -2.28 -0.68 2.89
C ALA A 88 -1.07 -0.67 1.94
N MET A 89 -0.29 -1.75 1.93
CA MET A 89 0.79 -1.95 0.97
C MET A 89 0.27 -2.00 -0.47
N LEU A 90 -0.76 -2.79 -0.76
CA LEU A 90 -1.33 -2.88 -2.11
C LEU A 90 -1.81 -1.53 -2.63
N ILE A 91 -2.53 -0.76 -1.80
CA ILE A 91 -3.02 0.56 -2.17
C ILE A 91 -1.85 1.55 -2.30
N GLY A 92 -0.90 1.53 -1.37
CA GLY A 92 0.29 2.37 -1.42
C GLY A 92 1.12 2.15 -2.70
N VAL A 93 1.31 0.90 -3.10
CA VAL A 93 1.99 0.53 -4.35
C VAL A 93 1.19 1.01 -5.57
N ALA A 94 -0.14 0.85 -5.57
CA ALA A 94 -0.98 1.34 -6.67
C ALA A 94 -0.93 2.87 -6.83
N VAL A 95 -0.98 3.62 -5.72
CA VAL A 95 -0.85 5.08 -5.71
C VAL A 95 0.53 5.49 -6.21
N GLY A 96 1.60 4.84 -5.73
CA GLY A 96 2.97 5.11 -6.18
C GLY A 96 3.15 4.82 -7.68
N TYR A 97 2.57 3.72 -8.17
CA TYR A 97 2.58 3.35 -9.57
C TYR A 97 1.90 4.44 -10.43
N GLU A 98 0.68 4.84 -10.12
CA GLU A 98 -0.03 5.88 -10.88
C GLU A 98 0.65 7.25 -10.81
N LEU A 99 1.21 7.61 -9.65
CA LEU A 99 1.99 8.85 -9.49
C LEU A 99 3.20 8.88 -10.43
N ALA A 100 3.98 7.80 -10.48
CA ALA A 100 5.13 7.69 -11.37
C ALA A 100 4.71 7.85 -12.85
N HIS A 101 3.56 7.28 -13.24
CA HIS A 101 3.02 7.42 -14.59
C HIS A 101 2.58 8.84 -14.91
N GLU A 102 1.96 9.54 -13.97
CA GLU A 102 1.58 10.94 -14.13
C GLU A 102 2.83 11.82 -14.31
N LEU A 103 3.88 11.60 -13.51
CA LEU A 103 5.14 12.35 -13.64
C LEU A 103 5.83 12.09 -14.99
N MET A 104 5.96 10.82 -15.40
CA MET A 104 6.54 10.45 -16.70
C MET A 104 5.76 11.02 -17.90
N ARG A 105 4.44 11.23 -17.76
CA ARG A 105 3.63 11.87 -18.81
C ARG A 105 3.91 13.36 -18.93
N ARG A 106 4.26 14.05 -17.83
CA ARG A 106 4.56 15.49 -17.81
C ARG A 106 5.97 15.83 -18.29
N GLU A 107 6.87 14.86 -18.27
CA GLU A 107 8.24 14.99 -18.78
C GLU A 107 8.36 14.83 -20.31
N ARG A 108 7.27 14.45 -20.99
CA ARG A 108 7.17 14.34 -22.45
C ARG A 108 6.53 15.57 -23.07
#